data_AF-A0A1S3AQJ5-F1
#
_entry.id   AF-A0A1S3AQJ5-F1
#
_cell.length_a   1.000
_cell.length_b   1.000
_cell.length_c   1.000
_cell.angle_alpha   90.00
_cell.angle_beta   90.00
_cell.angle_gamma   90.00
#
_symmetry.space_group_name_H-M   'P 1'
#
loop_
_entity.id
_entity.type
_entity.pdbx_description
1 polymer ?
#
loop_
_entity_poly.entity_id
_entity_poly.type
_entity_poly.pdbx_seq_one_letter_code
_entity_poly.pdbx_strand_id
1 'polypeptide(L)'
;MDDRLKMPYTDAVIHEILRRKRAGMGISRCVTRDTEFRGYLLPKGTIVYPLLDSVHNDPSYFSQPDAFYPQHFLDEQGQFKKNEAFMPFSCGKRVCPGETLAHQEFFLYFTSILQSFSLRPLVPPRDIDITPRFVNIMSVCRPYEFCFLPR
;
A
#
# COMPACT_ATOMS: atom_id res chain seq x y z
N MET A 1 3.73 -0.68 20.51
CA MET A 1 4.20 0.13 19.36
C MET A 1 5.72 0.19 19.28
N ASP A 2 6.42 0.18 20.42
CA ASP A 2 7.89 0.19 20.46
C ASP A 2 8.52 -1.01 19.74
N ASP A 3 7.83 -2.17 19.69
CA ASP A 3 8.29 -3.35 18.95
C ASP A 3 8.42 -3.09 17.45
N ARG A 4 7.57 -2.22 16.86
CA ARG A 4 7.66 -1.87 15.44
C ARG A 4 9.03 -1.30 15.07
N LEU A 5 9.60 -0.47 15.95
CA LEU A 5 10.92 0.13 15.74
C LEU A 5 12.04 -0.92 15.76
N LYS A 6 11.80 -2.09 16.37
CA LYS A 6 12.76 -3.20 16.46
C LYS A 6 12.52 -4.28 15.40
N MET A 7 11.48 -4.13 14.56
CA MET A 7 11.05 -5.11 13.56
C MET A 7 11.04 -4.50 12.15
N PRO A 8 12.18 -3.99 11.64
CA PRO A 8 12.23 -3.25 10.39
C PRO A 8 11.74 -4.07 9.19
N TYR A 9 12.05 -5.38 9.16
CA TYR A 9 11.58 -6.26 8.10
C TYR A 9 10.06 -6.44 8.10
N THR A 10 9.44 -6.57 9.28
CA THR A 10 7.97 -6.66 9.39
C THR A 10 7.31 -5.38 8.92
N ASP A 11 7.84 -4.22 9.29
CA ASP A 11 7.32 -2.94 8.86
C ASP A 11 7.45 -2.77 7.33
N ALA A 12 8.60 -3.15 6.76
CA ALA A 12 8.83 -3.16 5.33
C ALA A 12 7.88 -4.09 4.56
N VAL A 13 7.59 -5.29 5.10
CA VAL A 13 6.61 -6.23 4.52
C VAL A 13 5.22 -5.62 4.50
N ILE A 14 4.76 -4.99 5.59
CA ILE A 14 3.44 -4.34 5.65
C ILE A 14 3.35 -3.19 4.64
N HIS A 15 4.42 -2.38 4.53
CA HIS A 15 4.47 -1.30 3.55
C HIS A 15 4.42 -1.82 2.11
N GLU A 16 5.14 -2.90 1.82
CA GLU A 16 5.13 -3.52 0.49
C GLU A 16 3.76 -4.16 0.17
N ILE A 17 3.06 -4.73 1.17
CA ILE A 17 1.68 -5.21 1.01
C ILE A 17 0.77 -4.03 0.60
N LEU A 18 0.87 -2.89 1.29
CA LEU A 18 0.04 -1.71 0.99
C LEU A 18 0.38 -1.06 -0.35
N ARG A 19 1.66 -1.02 -0.73
CA ARG A 19 2.11 -0.53 -2.05
C ARG A 19 1.58 -1.43 -3.16
N ARG A 20 1.72 -2.75 -3.00
CA ARG A 20 1.37 -3.71 -4.06
C ARG A 20 -0.12 -3.97 -4.15
N LYS A 21 -0.88 -3.72 -3.08
CA LYS A 21 -2.33 -3.56 -3.13
C LYS A 21 -2.65 -2.32 -3.99
N ARG A 22 -2.80 -2.55 -5.30
CA ARG A 22 -3.13 -1.51 -6.29
C ARG A 22 -4.19 -0.55 -5.74
N ALA A 23 -3.84 0.72 -5.60
CA ALA A 23 -4.70 1.71 -4.94
C ALA A 23 -5.92 2.13 -5.77
N GLY A 24 -6.06 1.62 -7.01
CA GLY A 24 -7.11 2.04 -7.92
C GLY A 24 -6.97 3.52 -8.32
N MET A 25 -8.07 4.15 -8.72
CA MET A 25 -8.13 5.58 -9.05
C MET A 25 -8.18 6.50 -7.81
N GLY A 26 -8.33 5.92 -6.61
CA GLY A 26 -8.49 6.66 -5.36
C GLY A 26 -9.79 7.48 -5.33
N ILE A 27 -9.90 8.34 -4.31
CA ILE A 27 -11.03 9.26 -4.15
C ILE A 27 -10.73 10.54 -4.94
N SER A 28 -11.69 10.95 -5.77
CA SER A 28 -11.56 12.15 -6.59
C SER A 28 -11.39 13.41 -5.74
N ARG A 29 -10.72 14.41 -6.33
CA ARG A 29 -10.56 15.75 -5.78
C ARG A 29 -11.34 16.73 -6.65
N CYS A 30 -11.62 17.91 -6.11
CA CYS A 30 -12.28 18.99 -6.81
C CYS A 30 -11.52 20.29 -6.55
N VAL A 31 -11.17 21.02 -7.62
CA VAL A 31 -10.49 22.31 -7.47
C VAL A 31 -11.45 23.35 -6.90
N THR A 32 -11.02 24.06 -5.86
CA THR A 32 -11.90 24.96 -5.07
C THR A 32 -12.04 26.36 -5.68
N ARG A 33 -11.19 26.69 -6.65
CA ARG A 33 -11.15 27.93 -7.43
C ARG A 33 -10.45 27.66 -8.76
N ASP A 34 -10.62 28.57 -9.71
CA ASP A 34 -9.84 28.56 -10.94
C ASP A 34 -8.36 28.46 -10.60
N THR A 35 -7.68 27.48 -11.18
CA THR A 35 -6.31 27.09 -10.80
C THR A 35 -5.49 26.86 -12.05
N GLU A 36 -4.41 27.62 -12.22
CA GLU A 36 -3.40 27.31 -13.21
C GLU A 36 -2.51 26.16 -12.73
N PHE A 37 -2.39 25.11 -13.54
CA PHE A 37 -1.55 23.96 -13.25
C PHE A 37 -0.81 23.52 -14.51
N ARG A 38 0.52 23.59 -14.49
CA ARG A 38 1.40 23.21 -15.61
C ARG A 38 1.00 23.85 -16.96
N GLY A 39 0.58 25.11 -16.94
CA GLY A 39 0.16 25.85 -18.14
C GLY A 39 -1.31 25.65 -18.55
N TYR A 40 -2.09 24.85 -17.82
CA TYR A 40 -3.52 24.67 -18.05
C TYR A 40 -4.34 25.43 -17.01
N LEU A 41 -5.42 26.09 -17.43
CA LEU A 41 -6.42 26.64 -16.52
C LEU A 41 -7.45 25.55 -16.19
N LEU A 42 -7.54 25.19 -14.91
CA LEU A 42 -8.57 24.30 -14.37
C LEU A 42 -9.68 25.15 -13.74
N PRO A 43 -10.88 25.26 -14.33
CA PRO A 43 -11.99 26.00 -13.75
C PRO A 43 -12.40 25.45 -12.38
N LYS A 44 -12.90 26.31 -11.50
CA LYS A 44 -13.51 25.91 -10.22
C LYS A 44 -14.54 24.80 -10.45
N GLY A 45 -14.46 23.73 -9.66
CA GLY A 45 -15.36 22.59 -9.79
C GLY A 45 -14.81 21.44 -10.64
N THR A 46 -13.70 21.61 -11.36
CA THR A 46 -13.06 20.52 -12.10
C THR A 46 -12.68 19.37 -11.18
N ILE A 47 -13.16 18.16 -11.53
CA ILE A 47 -12.82 16.92 -10.85
C ILE A 47 -11.45 16.43 -11.32
N VAL A 48 -10.61 16.03 -10.36
CA VAL A 48 -9.24 15.55 -10.59
C VAL A 48 -9.07 14.20 -9.91
N TYR A 49 -8.58 13.21 -10.64
CA TYR A 49 -8.25 11.89 -10.09
C TYR A 49 -6.74 11.76 -9.91
N PRO A 50 -6.24 11.72 -8.66
CA PRO A 50 -4.84 11.39 -8.41
C PRO A 50 -4.63 9.89 -8.60
N LEU A 51 -4.00 9.49 -9.70
CA LEU A 51 -3.74 8.08 -10.01
C LEU A 51 -2.64 7.51 -9.12
N LEU A 52 -2.97 7.16 -7.87
CA LEU A 52 -2.00 6.67 -6.87
C LEU A 52 -1.30 5.38 -7.32
N ASP A 53 -1.97 4.55 -8.11
CA ASP A 53 -1.35 3.35 -8.69
C ASP A 53 -0.14 3.69 -9.57
N SER A 54 -0.14 4.82 -10.29
CA SER A 54 1.03 5.23 -11.07
C SER A 54 2.22 5.59 -10.17
N VAL A 55 1.94 6.17 -9.00
CA VAL A 55 2.96 6.55 -8.02
C VAL A 55 3.56 5.30 -7.37
N HIS A 56 2.73 4.32 -6.98
CA HIS A 56 3.18 3.08 -6.34
C HIS A 56 3.89 2.11 -7.28
N ASN A 57 3.79 2.31 -8.59
CA ASN A 57 4.49 1.53 -9.61
C ASN A 57 5.55 2.36 -10.37
N ASP A 58 5.91 3.57 -9.90
CA ASP A 58 6.92 4.40 -10.55
C ASP A 58 8.32 3.74 -10.44
N PRO A 59 8.95 3.35 -11.56
CA PRO A 59 10.25 2.67 -11.55
C PRO A 59 11.39 3.57 -11.06
N SER A 60 11.19 4.89 -11.01
CA SER A 60 12.17 5.84 -10.49
C SER A 60 12.28 5.76 -8.96
N TYR A 61 11.24 5.25 -8.29
CA TYR A 61 11.17 5.11 -6.83
C TYR A 61 11.18 3.65 -6.37
N PHE A 62 10.76 2.71 -7.22
CA PHE A 62 10.70 1.28 -6.90
C PHE A 62 11.48 0.49 -7.95
N SER A 63 12.57 -0.16 -7.55
CA SER A 63 13.45 -0.92 -8.46
C SER A 63 12.77 -2.13 -9.10
N GLN A 64 11.81 -2.74 -8.42
CA GLN A 64 11.05 -3.90 -8.89
C GLN A 64 9.55 -3.64 -8.74
N PRO A 65 8.98 -2.66 -9.48
CA PRO A 65 7.64 -2.13 -9.17
C PRO A 65 6.54 -3.19 -9.27
N ASP A 66 6.70 -4.18 -10.15
CA ASP A 66 5.74 -5.26 -10.34
C ASP A 66 5.86 -6.41 -9.33
N ALA A 67 7.04 -6.60 -8.74
CA ALA A 67 7.30 -7.66 -7.78
C ALA A 67 6.87 -7.26 -6.37
N PHE A 68 6.58 -8.25 -5.54
CA PHE A 68 6.49 -8.06 -4.10
C PHE A 68 7.91 -8.12 -3.52
N TYR A 69 8.48 -6.96 -3.20
CA TYR A 69 9.89 -6.83 -2.83
C TYR A 69 10.06 -5.89 -1.61
N PRO A 70 10.00 -6.42 -0.37
CA PRO A 70 10.08 -5.62 0.86
C PRO A 70 11.33 -4.72 0.97
N GLN A 71 12.40 -5.06 0.26
CA GLN A 71 13.63 -4.28 0.20
C GLN A 71 13.42 -2.86 -0.36
N HIS A 72 12.31 -2.57 -1.03
CA HIS A 72 11.93 -1.19 -1.37
C HIS A 72 11.80 -0.25 -0.15
N PHE A 73 11.61 -0.82 1.04
CA PHE A 73 11.44 -0.11 2.30
C PHE A 73 12.57 -0.39 3.30
N LEU A 74 13.70 -0.91 2.83
CA LEU A 74 14.88 -1.17 3.65
C LEU A 74 16.09 -0.43 3.08
N ASP A 75 16.96 0.06 3.96
CA ASP A 75 18.29 0.53 3.57
C ASP A 75 19.30 -0.63 3.50
N GLU A 76 20.55 -0.30 3.16
CA GLU A 76 21.66 -1.26 3.04
C GLU A 76 21.99 -1.94 4.38
N GLN A 77 21.60 -1.34 5.51
CA GLN A 77 21.79 -1.87 6.86
C GLN A 77 20.56 -2.66 7.34
N GLY A 78 19.56 -2.85 6.47
CA GLY A 78 18.31 -3.56 6.79
C GLY A 78 17.39 -2.79 7.75
N GLN A 79 17.60 -1.49 7.94
CA GLN A 79 16.69 -0.64 8.71
C GLN A 79 15.56 -0.14 7.84
N PHE A 80 14.42 0.14 8.46
CA PHE A 80 13.27 0.65 7.73
C PHE A 80 13.56 2.04 7.16
N LYS A 81 13.38 2.18 5.85
CA LYS A 81 13.53 3.44 5.12
C LYS A 81 12.22 3.77 4.41
N LYS A 82 11.64 4.92 4.73
CA LYS A 82 10.43 5.41 4.06
C LYS A 82 10.75 5.75 2.60
N ASN A 83 9.89 5.30 1.68
CA ASN A 83 9.91 5.73 0.28
C ASN A 83 8.95 6.93 0.10
N GLU A 84 9.40 7.98 -0.59
CA GLU A 84 8.59 9.19 -0.81
C GLU A 84 7.36 8.95 -1.70
N ALA A 85 7.45 7.99 -2.61
CA ALA A 85 6.33 7.57 -3.45
C ALA A 85 5.31 6.71 -2.69
N PHE A 86 5.56 6.35 -1.41
CA PHE A 86 4.61 5.59 -0.62
C PHE A 86 3.46 6.46 -0.11
N MET A 87 2.33 6.39 -0.81
CA MET A 87 1.12 7.17 -0.52
C MET A 87 -0.18 6.33 -0.54
N PRO A 88 -0.29 5.20 0.18
CA PRO A 88 -1.51 4.38 0.19
C PRO A 88 -2.72 5.11 0.79
N PHE A 89 -2.47 6.16 1.57
CA PHE A 89 -3.48 6.98 2.23
C PHE A 89 -3.68 8.35 1.55
N SER A 90 -3.27 8.48 0.29
CA SER A 90 -3.18 9.75 -0.44
C SER A 90 -2.22 10.73 0.23
N CYS A 91 -2.31 12.01 -0.12
CA CYS A 91 -1.47 13.07 0.46
C CYS A 91 -2.20 14.43 0.48
N GLY A 92 -1.54 15.42 1.09
CA GLY A 92 -2.00 16.81 1.18
C GLY A 92 -3.16 17.02 2.16
N LYS A 93 -3.94 18.08 1.97
CA LYS A 93 -5.01 18.53 2.89
C LYS A 93 -6.14 17.52 3.14
N ARG A 94 -6.21 16.43 2.37
CA ARG A 94 -7.20 15.35 2.49
C ARG A 94 -6.52 13.98 2.55
N VAL A 95 -5.31 13.92 3.12
CA VAL A 95 -4.71 12.64 3.54
C VAL A 95 -5.67 11.91 4.48
N CYS A 96 -5.68 10.58 4.44
CA CYS A 96 -6.58 9.79 5.26
C CYS A 96 -6.40 10.15 6.75
N PRO A 97 -7.46 10.63 7.45
CA PRO A 97 -7.35 10.94 8.87
C PRO A 97 -7.10 9.69 9.72
N GLY A 98 -7.41 8.50 9.20
CA GLY A 98 -7.17 7.21 9.85
C GLY A 98 -5.82 6.58 9.58
N GLU A 99 -4.90 7.23 8.85
CA GLU A 99 -3.58 6.66 8.48
C GLU A 99 -2.82 6.10 9.69
N THR A 100 -2.73 6.87 10.78
CA THR A 100 -2.01 6.45 11.98
C THR A 100 -2.66 5.23 12.64
N LEU A 101 -3.99 5.21 12.76
CA LEU A 101 -4.73 4.09 13.33
C LEU A 101 -4.56 2.84 12.45
N ALA A 102 -4.72 2.98 11.13
CA ALA A 102 -4.59 1.87 10.19
C ALA A 102 -3.19 1.23 10.26
N HIS A 103 -2.12 2.03 10.34
CA HIS A 103 -0.77 1.48 10.52
C HIS A 103 -0.61 0.69 11.83
N GLN A 104 -1.22 1.16 12.92
CA GLN A 104 -1.21 0.43 14.19
C GLN A 104 -1.97 -0.89 14.09
N GLU A 105 -3.17 -0.87 13.52
CA GLU A 105 -4.00 -2.06 13.32
C GLU A 105 -3.30 -3.09 12.42
N PHE A 106 -2.75 -2.65 11.27
CA PHE A 106 -2.02 -3.55 10.38
C PHE A 106 -0.85 -4.20 11.08
N PHE A 107 -0.05 -3.43 11.83
CA PHE A 107 1.07 -3.98 12.57
C PHE A 107 0.59 -5.02 13.60
N LEU A 108 -0.33 -4.63 14.48
CA LEU A 108 -0.80 -5.48 15.58
C LEU A 108 -1.47 -6.76 15.08
N TYR A 109 -2.37 -6.67 14.10
CA TYR A 109 -3.05 -7.86 13.57
C TYR A 109 -2.07 -8.77 12.84
N PHE A 110 -1.20 -8.21 11.99
CA PHE A 110 -0.23 -9.00 11.24
C PHE A 110 0.75 -9.73 12.17
N THR A 111 1.31 -9.04 13.17
CA THR A 111 2.25 -9.66 14.09
C THR A 111 1.56 -10.67 15.02
N SER A 112 0.38 -10.35 15.55
CA SER A 112 -0.33 -11.26 16.47
C SER A 112 -0.71 -12.56 15.78
N ILE A 113 -1.20 -12.48 14.53
CA ILE A 113 -1.52 -13.66 13.72
C ILE A 113 -0.27 -14.52 13.49
N LEU A 114 0.82 -13.93 13.01
CA LEU A 114 2.03 -14.69 12.65
C LEU A 114 2.86 -15.16 13.85
N GLN A 115 2.64 -14.53 15.01
CA GLN A 115 3.19 -14.98 16.29
C GLN A 115 2.54 -16.28 16.74
N SER A 116 1.22 -16.41 16.61
CA SER A 116 0.47 -17.57 17.09
C SER A 116 0.27 -18.67 16.04
N PHE A 117 0.29 -18.33 14.76
CA PHE A 117 -0.06 -19.24 13.68
C PHE A 117 0.93 -19.20 12.52
N SER A 118 1.10 -20.36 11.88
CA SER A 118 1.68 -20.50 10.54
C SER A 118 0.53 -20.57 9.52
N LEU A 119 0.63 -19.79 8.44
CA LEU A 119 -0.39 -19.76 7.39
C LEU A 119 -0.06 -20.82 6.34
N ARG A 120 -0.99 -21.77 6.12
CA ARG A 120 -0.82 -22.82 5.10
C ARG A 120 -1.84 -22.65 3.97
N PRO A 121 -1.42 -22.33 2.73
CA PRO A 121 -2.33 -22.27 1.60
C PRO A 121 -2.86 -23.68 1.25
N LEU A 122 -4.07 -23.74 0.68
CA LEU A 122 -4.66 -25.01 0.20
C LEU A 122 -4.14 -25.44 -1.17
N VAL A 123 -3.48 -24.51 -1.89
CA VAL A 123 -2.84 -24.74 -3.19
C VAL A 123 -1.33 -24.46 -3.08
N PRO A 124 -0.49 -25.00 -3.97
CA PRO A 124 0.92 -24.62 -4.02
C PRO A 124 1.08 -23.09 -4.16
N PRO A 125 2.03 -22.45 -3.45
CA PRO A 125 2.16 -20.98 -3.47
C PRO A 125 2.31 -20.36 -4.87
N ARG A 126 2.96 -21.08 -5.80
CA ARG A 126 3.13 -20.66 -7.20
C ARG A 126 1.82 -20.58 -7.99
N ASP A 127 0.78 -21.28 -7.54
CA ASP A 127 -0.52 -21.35 -8.20
C ASP A 127 -1.50 -20.32 -7.61
N ILE A 128 -1.08 -19.51 -6.63
CA ILE A 128 -1.88 -18.43 -6.06
C ILE A 128 -1.91 -17.25 -7.02
N ASP A 129 -3.07 -17.01 -7.64
CA ASP A 129 -3.30 -15.83 -8.46
C ASP A 129 -3.52 -14.58 -7.59
N ILE A 130 -2.48 -13.76 -7.49
CA ILE A 130 -2.49 -12.48 -6.76
C ILE A 130 -3.03 -11.31 -7.60
N THR A 131 -3.48 -11.55 -8.83
CA THR A 131 -4.11 -10.49 -9.62
C THR A 131 -5.44 -10.06 -8.99
N PRO A 132 -5.76 -8.76 -9.02
CA PRO A 132 -7.02 -8.29 -8.48
C PRO A 132 -8.20 -8.82 -9.29
N ARG A 133 -9.28 -9.19 -8.60
CA ARG A 133 -10.55 -9.59 -9.24
C ARG A 133 -11.15 -8.44 -10.04
N PHE A 134 -11.02 -7.22 -9.52
CA PHE A 134 -11.50 -5.99 -10.12
C PHE A 134 -10.71 -4.80 -9.56
N VAL A 135 -10.51 -3.77 -10.40
CA VAL A 135 -9.84 -2.51 -10.05
C VAL A 135 -10.73 -1.35 -10.50
N ASN A 136 -11.11 -0.47 -9.57
CA ASN A 136 -11.78 0.80 -9.86
C ASN A 136 -11.32 1.85 -8.83
N ILE A 137 -12.20 2.37 -7.97
CA ILE A 137 -11.81 3.25 -6.85
C ILE A 137 -10.85 2.51 -5.91
N MET A 138 -11.09 1.22 -5.68
CA MET A 138 -10.21 0.32 -4.94
C MET A 138 -9.98 -0.96 -5.73
N SER A 139 -8.89 -1.66 -5.39
CA SER A 139 -8.62 -3.02 -5.83
C SER A 139 -9.23 -4.04 -4.86
N VAL A 140 -9.86 -5.08 -5.41
CA VAL A 140 -10.42 -6.20 -4.64
C VAL A 140 -9.65 -7.47 -4.96
N CYS A 141 -9.12 -8.13 -3.93
CA CYS A 141 -8.45 -9.42 -4.07
C CYS A 141 -9.43 -10.51 -4.50
N ARG A 142 -8.93 -11.53 -5.20
CA ARG A 142 -9.70 -12.75 -5.46
C ARG A 142 -9.99 -13.47 -4.14
N PRO A 143 -11.13 -14.17 -3.99
CA PRO A 143 -11.35 -15.07 -2.87
C PRO A 143 -10.25 -16.13 -2.83
N TYR A 144 -9.74 -16.43 -1.64
CA TYR A 144 -8.76 -17.48 -1.40
C TYR A 144 -9.01 -18.13 -0.04
N GLU A 145 -8.57 -19.37 0.10
CA GLU A 145 -8.71 -20.16 1.33
C GLU A 145 -7.35 -20.66 1.79
N PHE A 146 -7.15 -20.69 3.11
CA PHE A 146 -5.92 -21.15 3.75
C PHE A 146 -6.23 -21.56 5.20
N CYS A 147 -5.33 -22.33 5.80
CA CYS A 147 -5.45 -22.76 7.20
C CYS A 147 -4.54 -21.93 8.11
N PHE A 148 -5.03 -21.62 9.31
CA PHE A 148 -4.21 -21.20 10.44
C PHE A 148 -3.76 -22.45 11.20
N LEU A 149 -2.46 -22.73 11.20
CA LEU A 149 -1.87 -23.83 11.97
C LEU A 149 -1.21 -23.26 13.23
N PRO A 150 -1.62 -23.67 14.45
CA PRO A 150 -0.97 -23.21 15.67
C PRO A 150 0.55 -23.44 15.65
N ARG A 151 1.32 -22.50 16.21
CA ARG A 151 2.78 -22.58 16.36
C ARG A 151 3.19 -23.18 17.70
#